data_AF-A0A383WP36-F1
#
_entry.id   AF-A0A383WP36-F1
#
_cell.length_a   1.000
_cell.length_b   1.000
_cell.length_c   1.000
_cell.angle_alpha   90.00
_cell.angle_beta   90.00
_cell.angle_gamma   90.00
#
_symmetry.space_group_name_H-M   'P 1'
#
loop_
_entity.id
_entity.type
_entity.pdbx_description
1 polymer ?
#
loop_
_entity_poly.entity_id
_entity_poly.type
_entity_poly.pdbx_seq_one_letter_code
_entity_poly.pdbx_strand_id
1 'polypeptide(L)'
;MAAGVCPTLQHILDAAGQFPKGLEGWVNPHNSNWESFTALVLAVCEADVETLHNILHPEEHQELAAAMHCKAVHLPSLLQLAVNMRNGGTAVQLLEWVCSSPFPGSCPEIKDLVVLLWPDFPEVVRRKQQQQQQQQQQQQQQQQQQPTENAPQDGDQSQLQHKQKAQQQKPEAFYTQLLQVAVLRGHARVMDLLARLGTASSLGPSDVLPLLQQAVQLYNTHQEAAQSMLSCLLAFPGARQLQPAAVVALMHAALDLQDVAAAEDAFRQLAGSSAAHSLSTEQLMAVAEPALLARWPCFLDLLKLRPAAELSTEQVLQLLHAAVRSHVYAANISKDWECTKSWWVRQAAEALCAMPAAEVVAAADAAALLLSAVQLGQSRLIKKLCKHLPGAQLITPEDAEQLLLACVMQPHMDDWGNSSGHTDLAFSAISDLPGSNQMHGGQVQRLLAAVVQLGDHELLGLVMATFQDWLPEVTAASLLQRAVELGGFGVLQILCKHLQ
;
A
#
# COMPACT_ATOMS: atom_id res chain seq x y z
N MET A 1 -16.16 39.35 -26.41
CA MET A 1 -14.80 39.24 -26.97
C MET A 1 -14.74 37.89 -27.66
N ALA A 2 -14.84 37.87 -28.98
CA ALA A 2 -14.81 36.64 -29.75
C ALA A 2 -13.36 36.14 -29.81
N ALA A 3 -13.09 34.97 -29.23
CA ALA A 3 -11.84 34.27 -29.46
C ALA A 3 -11.82 33.81 -30.92
N GLY A 4 -10.77 34.19 -31.64
CA GLY A 4 -10.63 33.88 -33.06
C GLY A 4 -10.66 32.38 -33.30
N VAL A 5 -11.58 31.94 -34.15
CA VAL A 5 -11.57 30.60 -34.74
C VAL A 5 -10.23 30.41 -35.43
N CYS A 6 -9.58 29.26 -35.20
CA CYS A 6 -8.33 28.90 -35.87
C CYS A 6 -8.50 29.10 -37.40
N PRO A 7 -7.61 29.83 -38.08
CA PRO A 7 -7.73 30.11 -39.52
C PRO A 7 -7.90 28.84 -40.36
N THR A 8 -7.33 27.73 -39.90
CA THR A 8 -7.47 26.41 -40.53
C THR A 8 -8.90 25.87 -40.45
N LEU A 9 -9.57 26.07 -39.32
CA LEU A 9 -10.95 25.62 -39.10
C LEU A 9 -11.95 26.49 -39.89
N GLN A 10 -11.69 27.80 -39.96
CA GLN A 10 -12.46 28.71 -40.81
C GLN A 10 -12.30 28.38 -42.30
N HIS A 11 -11.09 28.02 -42.76
CA HIS A 11 -10.86 27.59 -44.14
C HIS A 11 -11.58 26.28 -44.50
N ILE A 12 -11.70 25.35 -43.54
CA ILE A 12 -12.43 24.08 -43.72
C ILE A 12 -13.94 24.34 -43.73
N LEU A 13 -14.45 25.21 -42.85
CA LEU A 13 -15.85 25.60 -42.81
C LEU A 13 -16.28 26.43 -44.03
N ASP A 14 -15.42 27.33 -44.51
CA ASP A 14 -15.66 28.11 -45.72
C ASP A 14 -15.59 27.24 -46.98
N ALA A 15 -14.75 26.19 -46.99
CA ALA A 15 -14.74 25.16 -48.03
C ALA A 15 -16.00 24.27 -47.98
N ALA A 16 -16.53 23.97 -46.79
CA ALA A 16 -17.77 23.22 -46.60
C ALA A 16 -19.02 24.03 -47.00
N GLY A 17 -19.02 25.36 -46.75
CA GLY A 17 -20.11 26.28 -47.06
C GLY A 17 -20.34 26.57 -48.55
N GLN A 18 -19.44 26.13 -49.44
CA GLN A 18 -19.57 26.30 -50.90
C GLN A 18 -20.23 25.12 -51.62
N PHE A 19 -20.69 24.07 -50.91
CA PHE A 19 -21.29 22.90 -51.54
C PHE A 19 -22.82 22.86 -51.45
N PRO A 20 -23.53 22.51 -52.55
CA PRO A 20 -24.98 22.50 -52.55
C PRO A 20 -25.52 21.26 -51.82
N LYS A 21 -26.27 21.51 -50.74
CA LYS A 21 -27.31 20.67 -50.11
C LYS A 21 -27.03 19.16 -49.98
N GLY A 22 -26.65 18.73 -48.78
CA GLY A 22 -26.86 17.37 -48.26
C GLY A 22 -25.62 16.47 -48.22
N LEU A 23 -25.41 15.80 -47.09
CA LEU A 23 -24.38 14.77 -46.85
C LEU A 23 -24.52 13.53 -47.77
N GLU A 24 -25.61 13.42 -48.52
CA GLU A 24 -25.87 12.31 -49.46
C GLU A 24 -24.78 12.16 -50.55
N GLY A 25 -24.11 13.25 -50.94
CA GLY A 25 -23.03 13.23 -51.94
C GLY A 25 -21.71 12.60 -51.46
N TRP A 26 -21.55 12.43 -50.14
CA TRP A 26 -20.35 11.85 -49.53
C TRP A 26 -20.43 10.33 -49.39
N VAL A 27 -21.61 9.73 -49.58
CA VAL A 27 -21.87 8.29 -49.42
C VAL A 27 -21.82 7.53 -50.76
N ASN A 28 -21.13 8.09 -51.76
CA ASN A 28 -20.90 7.42 -53.05
C ASN A 28 -19.52 6.72 -53.05
N PRO A 29 -19.44 5.38 -53.17
CA PRO A 29 -18.20 4.61 -53.07
C PRO A 29 -17.17 4.86 -54.20
N HIS A 30 -17.49 5.71 -55.18
CA HIS A 30 -16.59 6.10 -56.27
C HIS A 30 -16.05 7.53 -56.16
N ASN A 31 -16.35 8.26 -55.08
CA ASN A 31 -15.92 9.65 -54.91
C ASN A 31 -14.61 9.71 -54.09
N SER A 32 -13.57 10.34 -54.64
CA SER A 32 -12.20 10.36 -54.10
C SER A 32 -11.96 11.30 -52.91
N ASN A 33 -13.02 11.81 -52.27
CA ASN A 33 -12.94 12.81 -51.19
C ASN A 33 -12.80 12.20 -49.78
N TRP A 34 -12.19 11.02 -49.66
CA TRP A 34 -11.95 10.39 -48.35
C TRP A 34 -11.01 11.22 -47.46
N GLU A 35 -10.12 12.00 -48.07
CA GLU A 35 -9.24 12.95 -47.37
C GLU A 35 -10.04 14.06 -46.70
N SER A 36 -11.12 14.54 -47.31
CA SER A 36 -12.01 15.56 -46.73
C SER A 36 -12.85 15.02 -45.56
N PHE A 37 -13.24 13.74 -45.60
CA PHE A 37 -13.90 13.05 -44.48
C PHE A 37 -12.96 12.77 -43.33
N THR A 38 -11.74 12.35 -43.62
CA THR A 38 -10.71 12.16 -42.60
C THR A 38 -10.32 13.50 -41.96
N ALA A 39 -10.22 14.58 -42.76
CA ALA A 39 -9.97 15.94 -42.26
C ALA A 39 -11.13 16.49 -41.42
N LEU A 40 -12.38 16.19 -41.79
CA LEU A 40 -13.56 16.55 -40.99
C LEU A 40 -13.57 15.81 -39.65
N VAL A 41 -13.32 14.51 -39.65
CA VAL A 41 -13.22 13.69 -38.42
C VAL A 41 -12.04 14.14 -37.55
N LEU A 42 -10.90 14.52 -38.15
CA LEU A 42 -9.76 15.09 -37.41
C LEU A 42 -10.09 16.46 -36.79
N ALA A 43 -10.75 17.36 -37.53
CA ALA A 43 -11.18 18.66 -37.02
C ALA A 43 -12.25 18.53 -35.92
N VAL A 44 -13.11 17.51 -36.01
CA VAL A 44 -14.11 17.13 -34.99
C VAL A 44 -13.41 16.58 -33.73
N CYS A 45 -12.42 15.69 -33.88
CA CYS A 45 -11.69 15.11 -32.74
C CYS A 45 -10.75 16.10 -32.02
N GLU A 46 -10.34 17.18 -32.68
CA GLU A 46 -9.55 18.27 -32.08
C GLU A 46 -10.41 19.32 -31.36
N ALA A 47 -11.73 19.36 -31.60
CA ALA A 47 -12.66 20.25 -30.92
C ALA A 47 -13.23 19.59 -29.64
N ASP A 48 -13.41 20.38 -28.57
CA ASP A 48 -14.07 19.91 -27.34
C ASP A 48 -15.51 19.45 -27.64
N VAL A 49 -15.97 18.39 -26.96
CA VAL A 49 -17.31 17.78 -27.11
C VAL A 49 -18.42 18.81 -26.90
N GLU A 50 -18.20 19.80 -26.03
CA GLU A 50 -19.13 20.90 -25.78
C GLU A 50 -19.22 21.88 -26.98
N THR A 51 -18.15 21.98 -27.78
CA THR A 51 -18.12 22.80 -29.01
C THR A 51 -18.86 22.10 -30.16
N LEU A 52 -18.74 20.77 -30.26
CA LEU A 52 -19.47 19.96 -31.24
C LEU A 52 -20.99 20.00 -31.03
N HIS A 53 -21.42 19.92 -29.77
CA HIS A 53 -22.84 19.90 -29.43
C HIS A 53 -23.56 21.23 -29.77
N ASN A 54 -22.80 22.33 -29.85
CA ASN A 54 -23.30 23.66 -30.19
C ASN A 54 -23.25 23.99 -31.70
N ILE A 55 -22.54 23.20 -32.50
CA ILE A 55 -22.32 23.46 -33.94
C ILE A 55 -23.18 22.55 -34.82
N LEU A 56 -23.43 21.31 -34.41
CA LEU A 56 -24.17 20.33 -35.21
C LEU A 56 -25.67 20.31 -34.85
N HIS A 57 -26.53 20.26 -35.87
CA HIS A 57 -27.96 20.12 -35.64
C HIS A 57 -28.29 18.69 -35.14
N PRO A 58 -29.31 18.48 -34.29
CA PRO A 58 -29.60 17.15 -33.72
C PRO A 58 -29.80 16.02 -34.75
N GLU A 59 -30.28 16.35 -35.95
CA GLU A 59 -30.46 15.39 -37.06
C GLU A 59 -29.11 14.96 -37.66
N GLU A 60 -28.12 15.85 -37.72
CA GLU A 60 -26.76 15.56 -38.21
C GLU A 60 -25.98 14.69 -37.20
N HIS A 61 -26.26 14.84 -35.90
CA HIS A 61 -25.81 13.93 -34.86
C HIS A 61 -26.32 12.50 -35.09
N GLN A 62 -27.58 12.37 -35.51
CA GLN A 62 -28.22 11.09 -35.78
C GLN A 62 -27.70 10.45 -37.07
N GLU A 63 -27.42 11.24 -38.10
CA GLU A 63 -26.82 10.78 -39.35
C GLU A 63 -25.34 10.40 -39.21
N LEU A 64 -24.55 11.13 -38.42
CA LEU A 64 -23.17 10.76 -38.10
C LEU A 64 -23.11 9.44 -37.31
N ALA A 65 -24.01 9.29 -36.32
CA ALA A 65 -24.16 8.04 -35.57
C ALA A 65 -24.64 6.87 -36.46
N ALA A 66 -25.56 7.12 -37.40
CA ALA A 66 -26.07 6.14 -38.34
C ALA A 66 -25.04 5.74 -39.41
N ALA A 67 -24.27 6.70 -39.95
CA ALA A 67 -23.18 6.45 -40.90
C ALA A 67 -22.05 5.62 -40.27
N MET A 68 -21.77 5.83 -38.98
CA MET A 68 -20.84 5.01 -38.21
C MET A 68 -21.41 3.63 -37.84
N HIS A 69 -22.74 3.45 -37.78
CA HIS A 69 -23.42 2.18 -37.52
C HIS A 69 -23.58 1.28 -38.76
N CYS A 70 -23.65 1.84 -39.98
CA CYS A 70 -24.19 1.12 -41.14
C CYS A 70 -23.16 0.46 -42.08
N LYS A 71 -21.85 0.68 -41.92
CA LYS A 71 -20.83 0.00 -42.73
C LYS A 71 -19.63 -0.36 -41.86
N ALA A 72 -18.98 -1.48 -42.21
CA ALA A 72 -17.67 -1.88 -41.71
C ALA A 72 -16.66 -0.77 -41.99
N VAL A 73 -16.62 0.21 -41.09
CA VAL A 73 -15.53 1.17 -41.02
C VAL A 73 -14.27 0.33 -40.81
N HIS A 74 -13.19 0.64 -41.53
CA HIS A 74 -11.87 0.10 -41.25
C HIS A 74 -11.50 0.55 -39.82
N LEU A 75 -11.90 -0.27 -38.85
CA LEU A 75 -11.57 -0.17 -37.43
C LEU A 75 -10.06 0.10 -37.23
N PRO A 76 -9.13 -0.45 -38.04
CA PRO A 76 -7.71 -0.09 -37.98
C PRO A 76 -7.42 1.41 -38.22
N SER A 77 -8.14 2.07 -39.13
CA SER A 77 -7.92 3.50 -39.44
C SER A 77 -8.45 4.44 -38.35
N LEU A 78 -9.58 4.09 -37.72
CA LEU A 78 -10.11 4.82 -36.57
C LEU A 78 -9.23 4.68 -35.32
N LEU A 79 -8.70 3.47 -35.11
CA LEU A 79 -7.74 3.21 -34.03
C LEU A 79 -6.39 3.91 -34.27
N GLN A 80 -6.01 4.12 -35.53
CA GLN A 80 -4.78 4.84 -35.88
C GLN A 80 -4.92 6.34 -35.64
N LEU A 81 -6.12 6.86 -35.87
CA LEU A 81 -6.49 8.24 -35.50
C LEU A 81 -6.46 8.43 -33.97
N ALA A 82 -7.06 7.49 -33.22
CA ALA A 82 -7.11 7.48 -31.76
C ALA A 82 -5.72 7.64 -31.11
N VAL A 83 -4.73 6.99 -31.71
CA VAL A 83 -3.36 6.91 -31.22
C VAL A 83 -2.51 8.13 -31.53
N ASN A 84 -2.72 8.75 -32.70
CA ASN A 84 -1.96 9.94 -33.09
C ASN A 84 -2.43 11.20 -32.35
N MET A 85 -3.57 11.12 -31.66
CA MET A 85 -4.02 12.16 -30.76
C MET A 85 -3.15 12.19 -29.50
N ARG A 86 -2.36 13.26 -29.32
CA ARG A 86 -1.57 13.53 -28.10
C ARG A 86 -2.40 13.60 -26.82
N ASN A 87 -3.72 13.70 -26.95
CA ASN A 87 -4.64 13.84 -25.85
C ASN A 87 -5.24 12.47 -25.49
N GLY A 88 -4.76 11.87 -24.40
CA GLY A 88 -5.19 10.54 -23.96
C GLY A 88 -6.69 10.40 -23.68
N GLY A 89 -7.41 11.51 -23.52
CA GLY A 89 -8.87 11.52 -23.39
C GLY A 89 -9.60 11.01 -24.63
N THR A 90 -9.22 11.48 -25.81
CA THR A 90 -9.91 11.16 -27.07
C THR A 90 -9.60 9.73 -27.54
N ALA A 91 -8.38 9.26 -27.31
CA ALA A 91 -7.99 7.87 -27.57
C ALA A 91 -8.84 6.88 -26.75
N VAL A 92 -9.08 7.20 -25.47
CA VAL A 92 -9.87 6.35 -24.57
C VAL A 92 -11.35 6.37 -24.94
N GLN A 93 -11.93 7.52 -25.29
CA GLN A 93 -13.33 7.59 -25.74
C GLN A 93 -13.58 6.74 -27.00
N LEU A 94 -12.61 6.70 -27.91
CA LEU A 94 -12.67 5.87 -29.12
C LEU A 94 -12.60 4.37 -28.76
N LEU A 95 -11.77 3.99 -27.79
CA LEU A 95 -11.68 2.61 -27.28
C LEU A 95 -12.92 2.19 -26.50
N GLU A 96 -13.49 3.07 -25.68
CA GLU A 96 -14.76 2.86 -24.98
C GLU A 96 -15.90 2.63 -25.97
N TRP A 97 -15.97 3.41 -27.05
CA TRP A 97 -16.96 3.24 -28.10
C TRP A 97 -16.82 1.88 -28.81
N VAL A 98 -15.59 1.47 -29.15
CA VAL A 98 -15.32 0.15 -29.77
C VAL A 98 -15.68 -1.00 -28.83
N CYS A 99 -15.36 -0.90 -27.54
CA CYS A 99 -15.67 -1.95 -26.55
C CYS A 99 -17.15 -2.02 -26.17
N SER A 100 -17.92 -0.95 -26.39
CA SER A 100 -19.37 -0.89 -26.12
C SER A 100 -20.22 -1.44 -27.27
N SER A 101 -19.61 -1.82 -28.39
CA SER A 101 -20.29 -2.37 -29.56
C SER A 101 -20.74 -3.83 -29.34
N PRO A 102 -21.94 -4.23 -29.80
CA PRO A 102 -22.53 -5.55 -29.52
C PRO A 102 -21.83 -6.77 -30.16
N PHE A 103 -20.64 -6.61 -30.76
CA PHE A 103 -19.89 -7.70 -31.42
C PHE A 103 -18.49 -7.94 -30.82
N PRO A 104 -18.37 -8.36 -29.53
CA PRO A 104 -17.07 -8.51 -28.88
C PRO A 104 -16.30 -9.81 -29.23
N GLY A 105 -16.89 -10.71 -30.01
CA GLY A 105 -16.43 -12.11 -30.07
C GLY A 105 -15.30 -12.46 -31.05
N SER A 106 -14.93 -11.60 -32.00
CA SER A 106 -14.03 -12.02 -33.09
C SER A 106 -13.47 -10.86 -33.91
N CYS A 107 -12.86 -9.86 -33.27
CA CYS A 107 -12.17 -8.78 -33.99
C CYS A 107 -10.66 -9.07 -34.12
N PRO A 108 -10.15 -9.51 -35.29
CA PRO A 108 -8.71 -9.53 -35.58
C PRO A 108 -8.03 -8.15 -35.43
N GLU A 109 -8.82 -7.07 -35.36
CA GLU A 109 -8.38 -5.68 -35.28
C GLU A 109 -7.83 -5.26 -33.91
N ILE A 110 -7.94 -6.10 -32.87
CA ILE A 110 -7.22 -5.88 -31.59
C ILE A 110 -5.69 -5.92 -31.81
N LYS A 111 -5.21 -6.69 -32.78
CA LYS A 111 -3.78 -6.67 -33.17
C LYS A 111 -3.37 -5.32 -33.73
N ASP A 112 -4.23 -4.68 -34.51
CA ASP A 112 -3.95 -3.37 -35.11
C ASP A 112 -4.00 -2.28 -34.03
N LEU A 113 -4.92 -2.38 -33.08
CA LEU A 113 -5.04 -1.50 -31.90
C LEU A 113 -3.74 -1.42 -31.06
N VAL A 114 -2.99 -2.52 -30.96
CA VAL A 114 -1.71 -2.59 -30.23
C VAL A 114 -0.52 -2.12 -31.04
N VAL A 115 -0.51 -2.36 -32.36
CA VAL A 115 0.46 -1.75 -33.27
C VAL A 115 0.33 -0.22 -33.25
N LEU A 116 -0.86 0.28 -32.95
CA LEU A 116 -1.17 1.70 -32.91
C LEU A 116 -0.79 2.28 -31.54
N LEU A 117 -1.28 1.76 -30.42
CA LEU A 117 -0.92 2.29 -29.07
C LEU A 117 0.59 2.22 -28.76
N TRP A 118 1.35 1.43 -29.53
CA TRP A 118 2.80 1.31 -29.44
C TRP A 118 3.41 1.27 -30.87
N PRO A 119 3.80 2.42 -31.44
CA PRO A 119 4.31 2.51 -32.82
C PRO A 119 5.54 1.63 -33.09
N ASP A 120 6.38 1.41 -32.08
CA ASP A 120 7.56 0.55 -32.14
C ASP A 120 7.26 -0.95 -31.91
N PHE A 121 6.01 -1.33 -31.63
CA PHE A 121 5.63 -2.71 -31.30
C PHE A 121 5.90 -3.68 -32.45
N PRO A 122 5.63 -3.33 -33.72
CA PRO A 122 6.04 -4.15 -34.85
C PRO A 122 7.55 -4.40 -34.89
N GLU A 123 8.36 -3.42 -34.48
CA GLU A 123 9.81 -3.55 -34.43
C GLU A 123 10.27 -4.43 -33.28
N VAL A 124 9.70 -4.28 -32.08
CA VAL A 124 10.00 -5.13 -30.92
C VAL A 124 9.60 -6.58 -31.18
N VAL A 125 8.43 -6.81 -31.78
CA VAL A 125 7.97 -8.13 -32.20
C VAL A 125 8.89 -8.69 -33.29
N ARG A 126 9.28 -7.90 -34.30
CA ARG A 126 10.27 -8.32 -35.30
C ARG A 126 11.61 -8.68 -34.68
N ARG A 127 12.12 -7.90 -33.73
CA ARG A 127 13.41 -8.17 -33.05
C ARG A 127 13.35 -9.46 -32.24
N LYS A 128 12.27 -9.70 -31.48
CA LYS A 128 12.07 -10.98 -30.78
C LYS A 128 11.90 -12.15 -31.77
N GLN A 129 11.16 -11.97 -32.85
CA GLN A 129 10.95 -12.99 -33.87
C GLN A 129 12.24 -13.30 -34.64
N GLN A 130 13.06 -12.29 -34.93
CA GLN A 130 14.40 -12.46 -35.50
C GLN A 130 15.36 -13.15 -34.53
N GLN A 131 15.36 -12.79 -33.24
CA GLN A 131 16.15 -13.50 -32.22
C GLN A 131 15.74 -14.98 -32.13
N GLN A 132 14.44 -15.28 -32.18
CA GLN A 132 13.94 -16.64 -32.14
C GLN A 132 14.30 -17.43 -33.42
N GLN A 133 14.27 -16.79 -34.59
CA GLN A 133 14.78 -17.39 -35.83
C GLN A 133 16.29 -17.65 -35.79
N GLN A 134 17.09 -16.72 -35.23
CA GLN A 134 18.53 -16.92 -35.08
C GLN A 134 18.85 -18.08 -34.13
N GLN A 135 18.14 -18.22 -33.00
CA GLN A 135 18.30 -19.37 -32.11
C GLN A 135 17.95 -20.69 -32.79
N GLN A 136 16.89 -20.72 -33.61
CA GLN A 136 16.54 -21.93 -34.38
C GLN A 136 17.59 -22.28 -35.44
N GLN A 137 18.17 -21.30 -36.13
CA GLN A 137 19.26 -21.55 -37.07
C GLN A 137 20.51 -22.10 -36.37
N GLN A 138 20.85 -21.58 -35.19
CA GLN A 138 21.96 -22.13 -34.39
C GLN A 138 21.70 -23.57 -33.95
N GLN A 139 20.48 -23.91 -33.53
CA GLN A 139 20.13 -25.30 -33.20
C GLN A 139 20.18 -26.23 -34.42
N GLN A 140 19.75 -25.78 -35.61
CA GLN A 140 19.86 -26.58 -36.83
C GLN A 140 21.31 -26.80 -37.26
N GLN A 141 22.17 -25.78 -37.13
CA GLN A 141 23.60 -25.95 -37.41
C GLN A 141 24.29 -26.89 -36.41
N GLN A 142 23.89 -26.87 -35.13
CA GLN A 142 24.38 -27.83 -34.14
C GLN A 142 23.91 -29.25 -34.40
N GLN A 143 22.68 -29.46 -34.91
CA GLN A 143 22.19 -30.79 -35.29
C GLN A 143 22.85 -31.32 -36.57
N GLN A 144 23.23 -30.45 -37.51
CA GLN A 144 23.96 -30.87 -38.72
C GLN A 144 25.43 -31.22 -38.47
N GLN A 145 25.99 -30.90 -37.30
CA GLN A 145 27.36 -31.25 -36.94
C GLN A 145 27.48 -32.53 -36.09
N GLN A 146 26.37 -33.22 -35.79
CA GLN A 146 26.46 -34.60 -35.27
C GLN A 146 26.67 -35.57 -36.44
N PRO A 147 27.82 -36.28 -36.51
CA PRO A 147 28.07 -37.24 -37.58
C PRO A 147 27.11 -38.41 -37.44
N THR A 148 26.16 -38.52 -38.38
CA THR A 148 25.33 -39.71 -38.59
C THR A 148 26.20 -40.84 -39.12
N GLU A 149 26.55 -41.79 -38.24
CA GLU A 149 27.04 -43.10 -38.63
C GLU A 149 25.92 -44.14 -38.44
N ASN A 150 25.47 -44.69 -39.57
CA ASN A 150 24.59 -45.85 -39.79
C ASN A 150 23.05 -45.63 -39.87
N ALA A 151 22.55 -45.92 -41.07
CA ALA A 151 21.16 -46.04 -41.54
C ALA A 151 20.50 -47.38 -41.05
N PRO A 152 19.23 -47.74 -41.38
CA PRO A 152 18.25 -47.05 -42.24
C PRO A 152 16.78 -46.99 -41.73
N GLN A 153 16.06 -46.02 -42.32
CA GLN A 153 14.70 -46.07 -42.90
C GLN A 153 13.53 -46.64 -42.07
N ASP A 154 12.69 -45.74 -41.55
CA ASP A 154 11.30 -45.49 -41.95
C ASP A 154 10.55 -44.81 -40.79
N GLY A 155 10.21 -43.52 -40.93
CA GLY A 155 9.30 -42.87 -39.97
C GLY A 155 9.48 -41.38 -39.69
N ASP A 156 9.80 -40.52 -40.67
CA ASP A 156 10.18 -39.12 -40.37
C ASP A 156 9.39 -38.02 -41.10
N GLN A 157 8.10 -38.24 -41.36
CA GLN A 157 7.18 -37.14 -41.77
C GLN A 157 6.39 -36.52 -40.60
N SER A 158 6.30 -37.18 -39.44
CA SER A 158 5.58 -36.65 -38.27
C SER A 158 6.34 -35.54 -37.53
N GLN A 159 7.67 -35.44 -37.68
CA GLN A 159 8.45 -34.39 -37.00
C GLN A 159 8.35 -32.99 -37.66
N LEU A 160 8.07 -32.92 -38.97
CA LEU A 160 7.92 -31.62 -39.65
C LEU A 160 6.56 -30.95 -39.38
N GLN A 161 5.48 -31.73 -39.16
CA GLN A 161 4.19 -31.16 -38.75
C GLN A 161 4.17 -30.68 -37.29
N HIS A 162 5.01 -31.22 -36.41
CA HIS A 162 5.15 -30.70 -35.05
C HIS A 162 5.86 -29.33 -34.98
N LYS A 163 6.72 -28.99 -35.96
CA LYS A 163 7.41 -27.69 -36.00
C LYS A 163 6.52 -26.53 -36.49
N GLN A 164 5.53 -26.76 -37.35
CA GLN A 164 4.63 -25.69 -37.81
C GLN A 164 3.51 -25.33 -36.82
N LYS A 165 3.09 -26.26 -35.95
CA LYS A 165 2.12 -25.93 -34.86
C LYS A 165 2.72 -25.10 -33.71
N ALA A 166 4.05 -24.92 -33.65
CA ALA A 166 4.72 -24.15 -32.61
C ALA A 166 4.75 -22.63 -32.85
N GLN A 167 4.25 -22.14 -34.01
CA GLN A 167 4.36 -20.72 -34.38
C GLN A 167 3.08 -19.89 -34.23
N GLN A 168 1.97 -20.49 -33.80
CA GLN A 168 0.84 -19.71 -33.31
C GLN A 168 1.19 -19.21 -31.91
N GLN A 169 1.73 -17.99 -31.82
CA GLN A 169 1.78 -17.25 -30.55
C GLN A 169 0.40 -17.29 -29.94
N LYS A 170 0.28 -17.94 -28.77
CA LYS A 170 -0.98 -18.00 -28.05
C LYS A 170 -1.44 -16.56 -27.82
N PRO A 171 -2.72 -16.24 -28.09
CA PRO A 171 -3.27 -14.90 -27.88
C PRO A 171 -3.00 -14.38 -26.45
N GLU A 172 -2.88 -15.27 -25.47
CA GLU A 172 -2.48 -14.98 -24.08
C GLU A 172 -1.19 -14.16 -23.98
N ALA A 173 -0.13 -14.52 -24.71
CA ALA A 173 1.16 -13.83 -24.61
C ALA A 173 1.08 -12.37 -25.10
N PHE A 174 0.23 -12.12 -26.08
CA PHE A 174 -0.02 -10.78 -26.60
C PHE A 174 -0.80 -9.93 -25.58
N TYR A 175 -1.82 -10.50 -24.92
CA TYR A 175 -2.56 -9.78 -23.86
C TYR A 175 -1.69 -9.48 -22.66
N THR A 176 -0.87 -10.42 -22.20
CA THR A 176 0.09 -10.17 -21.12
C THR A 176 1.04 -9.03 -21.49
N GLN A 177 1.55 -9.02 -22.73
CA GLN A 177 2.41 -7.93 -23.19
C GLN A 177 1.66 -6.58 -23.16
N LEU A 178 0.42 -6.53 -23.65
CA LEU A 178 -0.39 -5.31 -23.64
C LEU A 178 -0.67 -4.79 -22.23
N LEU A 179 -0.95 -5.69 -21.28
CA LEU A 179 -1.11 -5.34 -19.87
C LEU A 179 0.19 -4.80 -19.27
N GLN A 180 1.34 -5.44 -19.58
CA GLN A 180 2.66 -4.93 -19.16
C GLN A 180 2.92 -3.51 -19.67
N VAL A 181 2.53 -3.22 -20.92
CA VAL A 181 2.61 -1.86 -21.48
C VAL A 181 1.76 -0.89 -20.67
N ALA A 182 0.48 -1.24 -20.48
CA ALA A 182 -0.49 -0.36 -19.86
C ALA A 182 -0.08 -0.04 -18.42
N VAL A 183 0.41 -1.04 -17.68
CA VAL A 183 0.99 -0.84 -16.35
C VAL A 183 2.23 0.03 -16.45
N LEU A 184 3.25 -0.32 -17.25
CA LEU A 184 4.49 0.44 -17.40
C LEU A 184 4.27 1.94 -17.70
N ARG A 185 3.22 2.26 -18.45
CA ARG A 185 2.88 3.62 -18.86
C ARG A 185 1.88 4.32 -17.94
N GLY A 186 1.37 3.66 -16.91
CA GLY A 186 0.38 4.24 -15.99
C GLY A 186 -1.01 4.46 -16.63
N HIS A 187 -1.38 3.68 -17.65
CA HIS A 187 -2.65 3.84 -18.36
C HIS A 187 -3.79 3.05 -17.70
N ALA A 188 -4.26 3.54 -16.56
CA ALA A 188 -5.34 2.92 -15.77
C ALA A 188 -6.61 2.61 -16.59
N ARG A 189 -7.05 3.53 -17.44
CA ARG A 189 -8.26 3.32 -18.27
C ARG A 189 -8.09 2.17 -19.27
N VAL A 190 -6.88 1.99 -19.83
CA VAL A 190 -6.59 0.86 -20.72
C VAL A 190 -6.62 -0.45 -19.92
N MET A 191 -6.09 -0.44 -18.69
CA MET A 191 -6.20 -1.60 -17.79
C MET A 191 -7.66 -1.98 -17.51
N ASP A 192 -8.52 -1.01 -17.22
CA ASP A 192 -9.95 -1.24 -16.97
C ASP A 192 -10.67 -1.81 -18.20
N LEU A 193 -10.35 -1.31 -19.39
CA LEU A 193 -10.89 -1.85 -20.64
C LEU A 193 -10.43 -3.30 -20.86
N LEU A 194 -9.13 -3.58 -20.67
CA LEU A 194 -8.57 -4.92 -20.84
C LEU A 194 -9.12 -5.91 -19.80
N ALA A 195 -9.42 -5.44 -18.59
CA ALA A 195 -10.09 -6.24 -17.57
C ALA A 195 -11.50 -6.68 -18.00
N ARG A 196 -12.23 -5.82 -18.72
CA ARG A 196 -13.61 -6.10 -19.19
C ARG A 196 -13.67 -7.06 -20.36
N LEU A 197 -12.60 -7.17 -21.16
CA LEU A 197 -12.56 -8.04 -22.35
C LEU A 197 -12.48 -9.55 -22.00
N GLY A 198 -12.60 -9.94 -20.72
CA GLY A 198 -12.64 -11.34 -20.29
C GLY A 198 -11.29 -12.06 -20.35
N THR A 199 -10.29 -11.47 -20.99
CA THR A 199 -8.93 -12.03 -21.12
C THR A 199 -8.19 -12.07 -19.79
N ALA A 200 -8.65 -11.33 -18.78
CA ALA A 200 -8.11 -11.40 -17.43
C ALA A 200 -8.22 -12.81 -16.81
N SER A 201 -9.18 -13.63 -17.24
CA SER A 201 -9.35 -15.00 -16.71
C SER A 201 -8.28 -15.99 -17.17
N SER A 202 -7.55 -15.69 -18.24
CA SER A 202 -6.46 -16.55 -18.71
C SER A 202 -5.11 -16.26 -18.03
N LEU A 203 -5.00 -15.16 -17.27
CA LEU A 203 -3.76 -14.81 -16.60
C LEU A 203 -3.57 -15.64 -15.34
N GLY A 204 -2.46 -16.38 -15.30
CA GLY A 204 -2.05 -17.11 -14.11
C GLY A 204 -1.39 -16.20 -13.07
N PRO A 205 -1.16 -16.71 -11.84
CA PRO A 205 -0.46 -15.96 -10.79
C PRO A 205 0.95 -15.52 -11.22
N SER A 206 1.63 -16.29 -12.08
CA SER A 206 2.95 -15.95 -12.63
C SER A 206 2.94 -14.74 -13.55
N ASP A 207 1.82 -14.46 -14.22
CA ASP A 207 1.67 -13.32 -15.13
C ASP A 207 1.24 -12.07 -14.38
N VAL A 208 0.40 -12.23 -13.35
CA VAL A 208 -0.16 -11.12 -12.56
C VAL A 208 0.86 -10.56 -11.56
N LEU A 209 1.72 -11.38 -10.98
CA LEU A 209 2.67 -10.92 -9.95
C LEU A 209 3.62 -9.80 -10.46
N PRO A 210 4.28 -9.91 -11.62
CA PRO A 210 5.12 -8.83 -12.14
C PRO A 210 4.33 -7.53 -12.41
N LEU A 211 3.08 -7.65 -12.87
CA LEU A 211 2.20 -6.51 -13.10
C LEU A 211 1.86 -5.79 -11.79
N LEU A 212 1.54 -6.55 -10.74
CA LEU A 212 1.30 -6.00 -9.40
C LEU A 212 2.54 -5.33 -8.82
N GLN A 213 3.71 -5.96 -8.93
CA GLN A 213 4.98 -5.37 -8.49
C GLN A 213 5.23 -4.04 -9.20
N GLN A 214 4.99 -3.98 -10.49
CA GLN A 214 5.17 -2.77 -11.28
C GLN A 214 4.12 -1.69 -10.92
N ALA A 215 2.86 -2.07 -10.68
CA ALA A 215 1.83 -1.15 -10.22
C ALA A 215 2.17 -0.54 -8.85
N VAL A 216 2.71 -1.34 -7.91
CA VAL A 216 3.20 -0.84 -6.61
C VAL A 216 4.32 0.17 -6.82
N GLN A 217 5.29 -0.09 -7.71
CA GLN A 217 6.40 0.85 -7.96
C GLN A 217 5.94 2.19 -8.58
N LEU A 218 4.85 2.19 -9.36
CA LEU A 218 4.31 3.39 -10.00
C LEU A 218 3.65 4.36 -9.03
N TYR A 219 3.35 3.95 -7.80
CA TYR A 219 2.85 4.87 -6.77
C TYR A 219 3.79 6.04 -6.50
N ASN A 220 5.10 5.87 -6.69
CA ASN A 220 6.07 6.95 -6.52
C ASN A 220 5.95 8.06 -7.59
N THR A 221 5.30 7.79 -8.73
CA THR A 221 5.22 8.74 -9.85
C THR A 221 3.79 9.10 -10.26
N HIS A 222 2.83 8.19 -10.11
CA HIS A 222 1.46 8.32 -10.62
C HIS A 222 0.44 7.69 -9.65
N GLN A 223 0.24 8.28 -8.46
CA GLN A 223 -0.60 7.71 -7.39
C GLN A 223 -2.01 7.30 -7.85
N GLU A 224 -2.80 8.20 -8.47
CA GLU A 224 -4.18 7.91 -8.88
C GLU A 224 -4.25 6.77 -9.91
N ALA A 225 -3.35 6.79 -10.90
CA ALA A 225 -3.28 5.75 -11.91
C ALA A 225 -2.85 4.41 -11.29
N ALA A 226 -1.84 4.42 -10.41
CA ALA A 226 -1.34 3.24 -9.71
C ALA A 226 -2.41 2.61 -8.83
N GLN A 227 -3.20 3.43 -8.13
CA GLN A 227 -4.35 2.98 -7.34
C GLN A 227 -5.40 2.27 -8.19
N SER A 228 -5.85 2.89 -9.28
CA SER A 228 -6.84 2.27 -10.18
C SER A 228 -6.30 0.98 -10.80
N MET A 229 -5.03 0.96 -11.21
CA MET A 229 -4.40 -0.24 -11.78
C MET A 229 -4.24 -1.36 -10.76
N LEU A 230 -3.81 -1.05 -9.53
CA LEU A 230 -3.64 -2.04 -8.47
C LEU A 230 -4.98 -2.67 -8.12
N SER A 231 -6.03 -1.86 -7.96
CA SER A 231 -7.39 -2.34 -7.71
C SER A 231 -7.89 -3.27 -8.83
N CYS A 232 -7.66 -2.87 -10.08
CA CYS A 232 -8.04 -3.65 -11.26
C CYS A 232 -7.28 -4.98 -11.34
N LEU A 233 -5.97 -4.97 -11.14
CA LEU A 233 -5.12 -6.17 -11.14
C LEU A 233 -5.47 -7.13 -10.00
N LEU A 234 -5.78 -6.62 -8.80
CA LEU A 234 -6.19 -7.44 -7.66
C LEU A 234 -7.55 -8.11 -7.88
N ALA A 235 -8.39 -7.58 -8.78
CA ALA A 235 -9.64 -8.22 -9.17
C ALA A 235 -9.44 -9.45 -10.08
N PHE A 236 -8.26 -9.61 -10.71
CA PHE A 236 -8.01 -10.70 -11.64
C PHE A 236 -7.98 -12.07 -10.92
N PRO A 237 -8.48 -13.15 -11.54
CA PRO A 237 -8.43 -14.49 -10.94
C PRO A 237 -7.02 -14.95 -10.55
N GLY A 238 -6.02 -14.61 -11.37
CA GLY A 238 -4.61 -14.90 -11.07
C GLY A 238 -4.11 -14.24 -9.79
N ALA A 239 -4.62 -13.05 -9.42
CA ALA A 239 -4.27 -12.38 -8.17
C ALA A 239 -4.79 -13.15 -6.94
N ARG A 240 -5.96 -13.78 -7.05
CA ARG A 240 -6.55 -14.59 -5.96
C ARG A 240 -5.79 -15.89 -5.71
N GLN A 241 -5.03 -16.35 -6.71
CA GLN A 241 -4.21 -17.56 -6.66
C GLN A 241 -2.74 -17.26 -6.31
N LEU A 242 -2.41 -16.02 -5.96
CA LEU A 242 -1.07 -15.66 -5.53
C LEU A 242 -0.70 -16.47 -4.29
N GLN A 243 0.53 -16.97 -4.29
CA GLN A 243 1.08 -17.64 -3.13
C GLN A 243 1.26 -16.62 -2.00
N PRO A 244 1.02 -16.99 -0.74
CA PRO A 244 1.17 -16.09 0.39
C PRO A 244 2.52 -15.35 0.45
N ALA A 245 3.62 -16.02 0.09
CA ALA A 245 4.96 -15.41 0.02
C ALA A 245 5.04 -14.25 -1.00
N ALA A 246 4.30 -14.32 -2.10
CA ALA A 246 4.26 -13.25 -3.09
C ALA A 246 3.47 -12.03 -2.57
N VAL A 247 2.40 -12.26 -1.82
CA VAL A 247 1.62 -11.20 -1.15
C VAL A 247 2.48 -10.49 -0.11
N VAL A 248 3.20 -11.24 0.71
CA VAL A 248 4.18 -10.71 1.68
C VAL A 248 5.20 -9.82 0.97
N ALA A 249 5.80 -10.29 -0.12
CA ALA A 249 6.77 -9.50 -0.90
C ALA A 249 6.17 -8.20 -1.46
N LEU A 250 4.92 -8.23 -1.94
CA LEU A 250 4.22 -7.03 -2.41
C LEU A 250 3.94 -6.05 -1.25
N MET A 251 3.55 -6.55 -0.07
CA MET A 251 3.32 -5.72 1.11
C MET A 251 4.62 -5.05 1.59
N HIS A 252 5.75 -5.76 1.60
CA HIS A 252 7.06 -5.14 1.86
C HIS A 252 7.40 -4.06 0.83
N ALA A 253 7.20 -4.33 -0.46
CA ALA A 253 7.44 -3.34 -1.50
C ALA A 253 6.56 -2.08 -1.34
N ALA A 254 5.34 -2.23 -0.82
CA ALA A 254 4.47 -1.11 -0.49
C ALA A 254 4.98 -0.32 0.73
N LEU A 255 5.53 -0.98 1.75
CA LEU A 255 6.15 -0.32 2.91
C LEU A 255 7.40 0.49 2.53
N ASP A 256 8.12 0.04 1.50
CA ASP A 256 9.34 0.69 0.97
C ASP A 256 9.05 1.91 0.08
N LEU A 257 7.78 2.23 -0.20
CA LEU A 257 7.41 3.45 -0.94
C LEU A 257 7.78 4.71 -0.16
N GLN A 258 8.31 5.72 -0.86
CA GLN A 258 8.79 6.95 -0.24
C GLN A 258 7.63 7.80 0.29
N ASP A 259 6.59 7.96 -0.53
CA ASP A 259 5.38 8.67 -0.16
C ASP A 259 4.55 7.85 0.84
N VAL A 260 4.25 8.47 1.99
CA VAL A 260 3.55 7.84 3.11
C VAL A 260 2.11 7.46 2.74
N ALA A 261 1.39 8.37 2.08
CA ALA A 261 0.00 8.16 1.71
C ALA A 261 -0.12 7.09 0.62
N ALA A 262 0.84 7.09 -0.32
CA ALA A 262 0.98 6.06 -1.32
C ALA A 262 1.26 4.67 -0.71
N ALA A 263 2.21 4.59 0.23
CA ALA A 263 2.52 3.37 0.96
C ALA A 263 1.28 2.79 1.66
N GLU A 264 0.56 3.65 2.39
CA GLU A 264 -0.65 3.26 3.11
C GLU A 264 -1.77 2.79 2.18
N ASP A 265 -2.02 3.50 1.06
CA ASP A 265 -3.06 3.13 0.12
C ASP A 265 -2.74 1.81 -0.62
N ALA A 266 -1.51 1.67 -1.13
CA ALA A 266 -1.06 0.44 -1.78
C ALA A 266 -1.14 -0.75 -0.81
N PHE A 267 -0.68 -0.57 0.42
CA PHE A 267 -0.73 -1.60 1.46
C PHE A 267 -2.16 -1.99 1.81
N ARG A 268 -3.07 -1.02 1.99
CA ARG A 268 -4.48 -1.28 2.31
C ARG A 268 -5.17 -2.08 1.23
N GLN A 269 -4.89 -1.80 -0.04
CA GLN A 269 -5.43 -2.60 -1.15
C GLN A 269 -4.90 -4.03 -1.15
N LEU A 270 -3.60 -4.21 -0.90
CA LEU A 270 -3.00 -5.54 -0.77
C LEU A 270 -3.58 -6.32 0.42
N ALA A 271 -3.75 -5.65 1.56
CA ALA A 271 -4.37 -6.23 2.76
C ALA A 271 -5.85 -6.60 2.52
N GLY A 272 -6.58 -5.82 1.73
CA GLY A 272 -7.96 -6.13 1.33
C GLY A 272 -8.11 -7.26 0.30
N SER A 273 -7.00 -7.80 -0.22
CA SER A 273 -7.05 -8.88 -1.21
C SER A 273 -7.41 -10.23 -0.58
N SER A 274 -8.09 -11.10 -1.33
CA SER A 274 -8.43 -12.44 -0.85
C SER A 274 -7.18 -13.28 -0.51
N ALA A 275 -6.06 -13.02 -1.19
CA ALA A 275 -4.80 -13.72 -0.95
C ALA A 275 -4.18 -13.33 0.40
N ALA A 276 -4.33 -12.08 0.86
CA ALA A 276 -3.89 -11.65 2.19
C ALA A 276 -4.64 -12.35 3.33
N HIS A 277 -5.89 -12.76 3.12
CA HIS A 277 -6.63 -13.56 4.11
C HIS A 277 -6.17 -15.02 4.22
N SER A 278 -5.25 -15.46 3.34
CA SER A 278 -4.68 -16.81 3.33
C SER A 278 -3.26 -16.91 3.90
N LEU A 279 -2.72 -15.79 4.41
CA LEU A 279 -1.41 -15.77 5.06
C LEU A 279 -1.40 -16.68 6.31
N SER A 280 -0.27 -17.32 6.60
CA SER A 280 -0.05 -17.94 7.91
C SER A 280 0.26 -16.88 8.97
N THR A 281 0.22 -17.27 10.24
CA THR A 281 0.64 -16.41 11.36
C THR A 281 2.11 -15.98 11.24
N GLU A 282 3.00 -16.86 10.77
CA GLU A 282 4.43 -16.54 10.57
C GLU A 282 4.62 -15.52 9.44
N GLN A 283 3.86 -15.66 8.37
CA GLN A 283 3.89 -14.73 7.23
C GLN A 283 3.29 -13.38 7.60
N LEU A 284 2.22 -13.37 8.40
CA LEU A 284 1.67 -12.14 8.96
C LEU A 284 2.72 -11.42 9.81
N MET A 285 3.40 -12.16 10.70
CA MET A 285 4.45 -11.61 11.57
C MET A 285 5.62 -11.02 10.77
N ALA A 286 6.00 -11.65 9.66
CA ALA A 286 7.06 -11.15 8.77
C ALA A 286 6.77 -9.75 8.20
N VAL A 287 5.50 -9.38 8.02
CA VAL A 287 5.08 -8.05 7.55
C VAL A 287 4.68 -7.14 8.71
N ALA A 288 4.13 -7.69 9.79
CA ALA A 288 3.60 -6.94 10.93
C ALA A 288 4.66 -6.14 11.66
N GLU A 289 5.83 -6.73 11.96
CA GLU A 289 6.90 -5.99 12.65
C GLU A 289 7.46 -4.84 11.79
N PRO A 290 7.81 -5.02 10.50
CA PRO A 290 8.18 -3.90 9.62
C PRO A 290 7.09 -2.83 9.49
N ALA A 291 5.82 -3.23 9.35
CA ALA A 291 4.71 -2.29 9.26
C ALA A 291 4.57 -1.49 10.56
N LEU A 292 4.73 -2.13 11.72
CA LEU A 292 4.72 -1.49 13.03
C LEU A 292 5.84 -0.45 13.14
N LEU A 293 7.05 -0.78 12.68
CA LEU A 293 8.21 0.09 12.78
C LEU A 293 8.18 1.25 11.77
N ALA A 294 7.66 1.03 10.56
CA ALA A 294 7.71 1.98 9.46
C ALA A 294 6.40 2.75 9.23
N ARG A 295 5.25 2.07 9.25
CA ARG A 295 3.95 2.58 8.75
C ARG A 295 2.78 2.06 9.59
N TRP A 296 2.51 2.70 10.72
CA TRP A 296 1.48 2.26 11.68
C TRP A 296 0.08 2.00 11.12
N PRO A 297 -0.46 2.81 10.19
CA PRO A 297 -1.78 2.53 9.64
C PRO A 297 -1.82 1.19 8.88
N CYS A 298 -0.72 0.83 8.22
CA CYS A 298 -0.56 -0.48 7.59
C CYS A 298 -0.60 -1.62 8.61
N PHE A 299 0.05 -1.45 9.77
CA PHE A 299 -0.01 -2.43 10.86
C PHE A 299 -1.45 -2.64 11.37
N LEU A 300 -2.22 -1.56 11.54
CA LEU A 300 -3.62 -1.69 11.94
C LEU A 300 -4.48 -2.40 10.88
N ASP A 301 -4.17 -2.23 9.60
CA ASP A 301 -4.83 -2.97 8.52
C ASP A 301 -4.46 -4.47 8.55
N LEU A 302 -3.23 -4.83 8.95
CA LEU A 302 -2.84 -6.23 9.17
C LEU A 302 -3.60 -6.89 10.32
N LEU A 303 -3.83 -6.16 11.41
CA LEU A 303 -4.58 -6.69 12.56
C LEU A 303 -6.06 -6.99 12.24
N LYS A 304 -6.57 -6.51 11.09
CA LYS A 304 -7.93 -6.84 10.60
C LYS A 304 -7.96 -8.15 9.81
N LEU A 305 -6.81 -8.73 9.46
CA LEU A 305 -6.74 -9.97 8.70
C LEU A 305 -7.10 -11.16 9.59
N ARG A 306 -7.70 -12.20 9.00
CA ARG A 306 -8.07 -13.43 9.71
C ARG A 306 -6.90 -14.05 10.49
N PRO A 307 -5.67 -14.16 9.94
CA PRO A 307 -4.55 -14.74 10.66
C PRO A 307 -4.14 -13.94 11.90
N ALA A 308 -4.53 -12.65 12.00
CA ALA A 308 -4.27 -11.86 13.19
C ALA A 308 -5.04 -12.41 14.40
N ALA A 309 -6.30 -12.83 14.21
CA ALA A 309 -7.10 -13.45 15.26
C ALA A 309 -6.53 -14.80 15.74
N GLU A 310 -5.61 -15.40 14.97
CA GLU A 310 -4.96 -16.69 15.24
C GLU A 310 -3.54 -16.52 15.83
N LEU A 311 -3.07 -15.28 16.06
CA LEU A 311 -1.77 -15.03 16.68
C LEU A 311 -1.68 -15.67 18.06
N SER A 312 -0.52 -16.26 18.35
CA SER A 312 -0.22 -16.80 19.68
C SER A 312 0.10 -15.69 20.68
N THR A 313 0.02 -16.00 21.97
CA THR A 313 0.42 -15.09 23.06
C THR A 313 1.84 -14.59 22.88
N GLU A 314 2.75 -15.48 22.48
CA GLU A 314 4.15 -15.16 22.23
C GLU A 314 4.31 -14.17 21.06
N GLN A 315 3.55 -14.36 19.98
CA GLN A 315 3.58 -13.43 18.84
C GLN A 315 3.01 -12.05 19.20
N VAL A 316 1.93 -12.00 19.97
CA VAL A 316 1.37 -10.74 20.47
C VAL A 316 2.37 -10.04 21.40
N LEU A 317 3.04 -10.77 22.29
CA LEU A 317 4.10 -10.23 23.14
C LEU A 317 5.28 -9.68 22.33
N GLN A 318 5.72 -10.40 21.29
CA GLN A 318 6.76 -9.93 20.38
C GLN A 318 6.37 -8.61 19.70
N LEU A 319 5.13 -8.49 19.21
CA LEU A 319 4.62 -7.25 18.62
C LEU A 319 4.49 -6.12 19.65
N LEU A 320 4.08 -6.41 20.88
CA LEU A 320 4.04 -5.43 21.97
C LEU A 320 5.44 -4.93 22.32
N HIS A 321 6.43 -5.81 22.43
CA HIS A 321 7.83 -5.44 22.62
C HIS A 321 8.38 -4.62 21.43
N ALA A 322 8.00 -4.95 20.20
CA ALA A 322 8.36 -4.15 19.03
C ALA A 322 7.70 -2.76 19.08
N ALA A 323 6.46 -2.65 19.52
CA ALA A 323 5.75 -1.37 19.68
C ALA A 323 6.45 -0.50 20.71
N VAL A 324 6.85 -1.07 21.85
CA VAL A 324 7.68 -0.42 22.88
C VAL A 324 9.01 0.04 22.28
N ARG A 325 9.75 -0.81 21.55
CA ARG A 325 11.07 -0.39 20.99
C ARG A 325 10.97 0.65 19.87
N SER A 326 9.86 0.71 19.14
CA SER A 326 9.67 1.57 17.97
C SER A 326 9.84 3.07 18.24
N HIS A 327 9.60 3.53 19.47
CA HIS A 327 9.64 4.95 19.84
C HIS A 327 11.05 5.54 19.68
N VAL A 328 12.09 4.71 19.86
CA VAL A 328 13.50 5.13 19.88
C VAL A 328 13.98 5.62 18.49
N TYR A 329 13.44 5.06 17.41
CA TYR A 329 13.90 5.37 16.04
C TYR A 329 13.39 6.70 15.46
N ALA A 330 12.60 7.50 16.19
CA ALA A 330 11.98 8.72 15.66
C ALA A 330 12.62 10.06 16.09
N ALA A 331 13.61 10.05 16.99
CA ALA A 331 14.17 11.28 17.58
C ALA A 331 14.86 12.25 16.58
N ASN A 332 14.94 11.88 15.28
CA ASN A 332 15.55 12.70 14.21
C ASN A 332 14.54 13.34 13.25
N ILE A 333 13.22 13.30 13.53
CA ILE A 333 12.16 13.78 12.62
C ILE A 333 11.36 14.91 13.31
N SER A 334 10.84 15.87 12.54
CA SER A 334 10.07 17.05 12.98
C SER A 334 9.14 16.83 14.19
N LYS A 335 9.04 17.82 15.10
CA LYS A 335 8.20 17.79 16.32
C LYS A 335 6.74 17.40 16.08
N ASP A 336 6.15 17.76 14.94
CA ASP A 336 4.76 17.42 14.58
C ASP A 336 4.57 15.91 14.31
N TRP A 337 5.63 15.26 13.85
CA TRP A 337 5.62 13.83 13.55
C TRP A 337 5.59 12.98 14.82
N GLU A 338 6.25 13.41 15.89
CA GLU A 338 6.31 12.67 17.14
C GLU A 338 4.96 12.57 17.86
N CYS A 339 4.17 13.66 17.85
CA CYS A 339 2.82 13.64 18.41
C CYS A 339 1.94 12.63 17.71
N THR A 340 2.04 12.58 16.37
CA THR A 340 1.30 11.65 15.51
C THR A 340 1.77 10.22 15.74
N LYS A 341 3.09 9.97 15.76
CA LYS A 341 3.66 8.64 16.02
C LYS A 341 3.31 8.11 17.40
N SER A 342 3.43 8.91 18.44
CA SER A 342 3.02 8.54 19.81
C SER A 342 1.55 8.15 19.86
N TRP A 343 0.68 8.82 19.09
CA TRP A 343 -0.72 8.43 18.97
C TRP A 343 -0.90 7.06 18.31
N TRP A 344 -0.19 6.79 17.22
CA TRP A 344 -0.28 5.49 16.54
C TRP A 344 0.29 4.32 17.34
N VAL A 345 1.42 4.49 18.04
CA VAL A 345 1.98 3.46 18.95
C VAL A 345 0.94 3.07 20.00
N ARG A 346 0.21 4.06 20.54
CA ARG A 346 -0.88 3.82 21.49
C ARG A 346 -2.01 3.03 20.86
N GLN A 347 -2.46 3.40 19.66
CA GLN A 347 -3.52 2.66 18.96
C GLN A 347 -3.10 1.23 18.64
N ALA A 348 -1.85 1.02 18.21
CA ALA A 348 -1.31 -0.31 17.95
C ALA A 348 -1.26 -1.16 19.23
N ALA A 349 -0.76 -0.61 20.33
CA ALA A 349 -0.74 -1.31 21.61
C ALA A 349 -2.15 -1.61 22.14
N GLU A 350 -3.09 -0.68 21.99
CA GLU A 350 -4.50 -0.90 22.35
C GLU A 350 -5.13 -2.02 21.51
N ALA A 351 -4.89 -2.02 20.20
CA ALA A 351 -5.37 -3.07 19.31
C ALA A 351 -4.76 -4.44 19.67
N LEU A 352 -3.46 -4.49 19.97
CA LEU A 352 -2.77 -5.70 20.43
C LEU A 352 -3.30 -6.19 21.78
N CYS A 353 -3.54 -5.28 22.75
CA CYS A 353 -4.11 -5.65 24.05
C CYS A 353 -5.56 -6.14 23.95
N ALA A 354 -6.29 -5.75 22.89
CA ALA A 354 -7.65 -6.20 22.64
C ALA A 354 -7.72 -7.58 21.95
N MET A 355 -6.58 -8.18 21.60
CA MET A 355 -6.55 -9.50 20.96
C MET A 355 -6.80 -10.61 21.99
N PRO A 356 -7.50 -11.71 21.63
CA PRO A 356 -7.76 -12.82 22.56
C PRO A 356 -6.47 -13.40 23.18
N ALA A 357 -5.39 -13.46 22.41
CA ALA A 357 -4.10 -13.95 22.88
C ALA A 357 -3.44 -13.05 23.95
N ALA A 358 -3.83 -11.77 24.05
CA ALA A 358 -3.37 -10.86 25.10
C ALA A 358 -4.00 -11.19 26.47
N GLU A 359 -5.18 -11.84 26.50
CA GLU A 359 -5.89 -12.17 27.74
C GLU A 359 -5.14 -13.19 28.60
N VAL A 360 -4.31 -14.02 27.97
CA VAL A 360 -3.53 -15.09 28.61
C VAL A 360 -2.07 -14.71 28.85
N VAL A 361 -1.70 -13.45 28.65
CA VAL A 361 -0.35 -12.95 28.95
C VAL A 361 -0.08 -13.09 30.45
N ALA A 362 1.01 -13.76 30.80
CA ALA A 362 1.38 -13.97 32.19
C ALA A 362 1.81 -12.65 32.87
N ALA A 363 1.64 -12.58 34.19
CA ALA A 363 2.02 -11.41 34.97
C ALA A 363 3.51 -11.05 34.81
N ALA A 364 4.39 -12.06 34.77
CA ALA A 364 5.83 -11.86 34.59
C ALA A 364 6.17 -11.22 33.23
N ASP A 365 5.51 -11.65 32.15
CA ASP A 365 5.72 -11.08 30.81
C ASP A 365 5.17 -9.65 30.74
N ALA A 366 4.02 -9.39 31.37
CA ALA A 366 3.45 -8.05 31.49
C ALA A 366 4.39 -7.11 32.29
N ALA A 367 4.96 -7.59 33.39
CA ALA A 367 5.94 -6.84 34.18
C ALA A 367 7.21 -6.54 33.36
N ALA A 368 7.75 -7.51 32.63
CA ALA A 368 8.91 -7.32 31.77
C ALA A 368 8.65 -6.31 30.63
N LEU A 369 7.45 -6.35 30.04
CA LEU A 369 7.01 -5.40 29.02
C LEU A 369 6.87 -3.99 29.59
N LEU A 370 6.24 -3.84 30.75
CA LEU A 370 6.12 -2.56 31.45
C LEU A 370 7.47 -2.00 31.84
N LEU A 371 8.39 -2.84 32.34
CA LEU A 371 9.74 -2.42 32.69
C LEU A 371 10.49 -1.89 31.47
N SER A 372 10.33 -2.54 30.32
CA SER A 372 10.89 -2.07 29.05
C SER A 372 10.29 -0.71 28.65
N ALA A 373 8.98 -0.52 28.81
CA ALA A 373 8.30 0.74 28.51
C ALA A 373 8.72 1.86 29.48
N VAL A 374 8.92 1.55 30.76
CA VAL A 374 9.49 2.44 31.78
C VAL A 374 10.89 2.85 31.40
N GLN A 375 11.76 1.91 31.05
CA GLN A 375 13.15 2.19 30.66
C GLN A 375 13.27 3.10 29.43
N LEU A 376 12.25 3.09 28.55
CA LEU A 376 12.17 3.95 27.37
C LEU A 376 11.34 5.23 27.60
N GLY A 377 10.90 5.53 28.83
CA GLY A 377 10.16 6.75 29.16
C GLY A 377 8.74 6.83 28.59
N GLN A 378 8.11 5.70 28.24
CA GLN A 378 6.85 5.68 27.49
C GLN A 378 5.60 5.75 28.38
N SER A 379 5.52 6.80 29.19
CA SER A 379 4.45 7.05 30.16
C SER A 379 3.03 6.81 29.66
N ARG A 380 2.71 7.28 28.45
CA ARG A 380 1.37 7.08 27.87
C ARG A 380 1.09 5.64 27.46
N LEU A 381 2.12 4.93 26.98
CA LEU A 381 2.00 3.52 26.64
C LEU A 381 1.88 2.67 27.91
N ILE A 382 2.68 2.97 28.94
CA ILE A 382 2.59 2.35 30.28
C ILE A 382 1.16 2.43 30.79
N LYS A 383 0.55 3.63 30.78
CA LYS A 383 -0.84 3.81 31.19
C LYS A 383 -1.83 2.92 30.43
N LYS A 384 -1.60 2.71 29.13
CA LYS A 384 -2.44 1.85 28.30
C LYS A 384 -2.21 0.37 28.59
N LEU A 385 -0.95 -0.06 28.72
CA LEU A 385 -0.60 -1.42 29.09
C LEU A 385 -1.16 -1.80 30.47
N CYS A 386 -0.97 -0.95 31.50
CA CYS A 386 -1.55 -1.16 32.82
C CYS A 386 -3.08 -1.33 32.76
N LYS A 387 -3.76 -0.50 31.95
CA LYS A 387 -5.22 -0.51 31.87
C LYS A 387 -5.79 -1.69 31.06
N HIS A 388 -5.14 -2.06 29.96
CA HIS A 388 -5.73 -2.96 28.96
C HIS A 388 -5.13 -4.36 28.94
N LEU A 389 -3.96 -4.58 29.53
CA LEU A 389 -3.33 -5.91 29.57
C LEU A 389 -3.73 -6.65 30.85
N PRO A 390 -4.50 -7.77 30.79
CA PRO A 390 -4.94 -8.46 31.99
C PRO A 390 -3.79 -8.98 32.86
N GLY A 391 -2.69 -9.42 32.25
CA GLY A 391 -1.47 -9.80 32.97
C GLY A 391 -0.91 -8.68 33.86
N ALA A 392 -1.09 -7.41 33.47
CA ALA A 392 -0.63 -6.27 34.29
C ALA A 392 -1.42 -6.15 35.61
N GLN A 393 -2.68 -6.59 35.64
CA GLN A 393 -3.51 -6.60 36.84
C GLN A 393 -3.14 -7.72 37.83
N LEU A 394 -2.31 -8.66 37.39
CA LEU A 394 -1.84 -9.81 38.18
C LEU A 394 -0.38 -9.66 38.63
N ILE A 395 0.22 -8.47 38.42
CA ILE A 395 1.58 -8.16 38.84
C ILE A 395 1.69 -8.23 40.36
N THR A 396 2.77 -8.86 40.84
CA THR A 396 3.02 -9.04 42.27
C THR A 396 3.50 -7.74 42.93
N PRO A 397 3.44 -7.63 44.27
CA PRO A 397 4.00 -6.48 44.98
C PRO A 397 5.50 -6.28 44.70
N GLU A 398 6.27 -7.36 44.55
CA GLU A 398 7.70 -7.30 44.25
C GLU A 398 7.97 -6.73 42.85
N ASP A 399 7.22 -7.16 41.85
CA ASP A 399 7.35 -6.66 40.47
C ASP A 399 6.87 -5.20 40.38
N ALA A 400 5.77 -4.86 41.07
CA ALA A 400 5.26 -3.49 41.17
C ALA A 400 6.30 -2.54 41.81
N GLU A 401 6.95 -2.96 42.90
CA GLU A 401 8.05 -2.23 43.51
C GLU A 401 9.19 -1.99 42.52
N GLN A 402 9.61 -3.02 41.77
CA GLN A 402 10.66 -2.90 40.77
C GLN A 402 10.29 -1.90 39.66
N LEU A 403 9.05 -1.94 39.19
CA LEU A 403 8.53 -1.00 38.19
C LEU A 403 8.52 0.44 38.71
N LEU A 404 8.06 0.67 39.94
CA LEU A 404 8.05 1.99 40.57
C LEU A 404 9.47 2.50 40.81
N LEU A 405 10.38 1.66 41.29
CA LEU A 405 11.79 2.01 41.44
C LEU A 405 12.41 2.35 40.07
N ALA A 406 12.09 1.61 39.01
CA ALA A 406 12.55 1.92 37.68
C ALA A 406 12.00 3.26 37.16
N CYS A 407 10.74 3.60 37.47
CA CYS A 407 10.17 4.92 37.16
C CYS A 407 10.89 6.04 37.89
N VAL A 408 11.22 5.84 39.16
CA VAL A 408 11.96 6.82 39.96
C VAL A 408 13.37 6.99 39.39
N MET A 409 14.07 5.90 39.12
CA MET A 409 15.46 5.91 38.64
C MET A 409 15.62 6.31 37.16
N GLN A 410 14.53 6.49 36.41
CA GLN A 410 14.60 7.01 35.05
C GLN A 410 15.20 8.43 35.09
N PRO A 411 16.29 8.71 34.35
CA PRO A 411 16.78 10.06 34.24
C PRO A 411 15.67 10.91 33.64
N HIS A 412 15.32 12.03 34.28
CA HIS A 412 14.44 13.04 33.70
C HIS A 412 15.04 13.45 32.36
N MET A 413 14.53 12.87 31.27
CA MET A 413 14.90 13.29 29.93
C MET A 413 14.25 14.65 29.69
N ASP A 414 14.91 15.69 30.21
CA ASP A 414 14.49 17.09 30.19
C ASP A 414 14.45 17.72 28.77
N ASP A 415 14.80 16.95 27.73
CA ASP A 415 15.01 17.49 26.37
C ASP A 415 13.75 18.04 25.68
N TRP A 416 12.54 17.82 26.23
CA TRP A 416 11.29 18.21 25.58
C TRP A 416 10.54 19.37 26.25
N GLY A 417 11.13 20.00 27.28
CA GLY A 417 10.60 21.23 27.89
C GLY A 417 9.24 21.08 28.60
N ASN A 418 8.83 19.83 28.87
CA ASN A 418 7.58 19.46 29.55
C ASN A 418 7.84 18.27 30.51
N SER A 419 8.95 18.32 31.25
CA SER A 419 9.57 17.14 31.86
C SER A 419 8.84 16.53 33.06
N SER A 420 8.09 17.32 33.85
CA SER A 420 7.42 16.76 35.04
C SER A 420 6.24 15.83 34.72
N GLY A 421 5.49 16.10 33.64
CA GLY A 421 4.24 15.38 33.39
C GLY A 421 4.36 13.91 32.94
N HIS A 422 5.53 13.47 32.48
CA HIS A 422 5.70 12.11 31.95
C HIS A 422 5.96 11.08 33.05
N THR A 423 6.87 11.38 33.97
CA THR A 423 7.20 10.50 35.11
C THR A 423 5.96 10.33 36.00
N ASP A 424 5.22 11.40 36.25
CA ASP A 424 3.97 11.39 37.03
C ASP A 424 2.92 10.45 36.43
N LEU A 425 2.74 10.49 35.11
CA LEU A 425 1.74 9.66 34.43
C LEU A 425 2.11 8.17 34.47
N ALA A 426 3.40 7.84 34.31
CA ALA A 426 3.89 6.46 34.42
C ALA A 426 3.74 5.94 35.85
N PHE A 427 4.21 6.74 36.82
CA PHE A 427 4.17 6.41 38.24
C PHE A 427 2.73 6.23 38.73
N SER A 428 1.83 7.16 38.40
CA SER A 428 0.41 7.06 38.73
C SER A 428 -0.22 5.80 38.13
N ALA A 429 0.06 5.48 36.86
CA ALA A 429 -0.50 4.29 36.23
C ALA A 429 -0.01 2.97 36.85
N ILE A 430 1.23 2.91 37.33
CA ILE A 430 1.80 1.72 37.98
C ILE A 430 1.33 1.63 39.43
N SER A 431 1.23 2.75 40.14
CA SER A 431 0.73 2.77 41.52
C SER A 431 -0.75 2.40 41.63
N ASP A 432 -1.53 2.62 40.57
CA ASP A 432 -2.92 2.16 40.48
C ASP A 432 -3.06 0.63 40.32
N LEU A 433 -1.97 -0.12 40.07
CA LEU A 433 -2.03 -1.57 39.91
C LEU A 433 -2.32 -2.28 41.25
N PRO A 434 -3.05 -3.42 41.24
CA PRO A 434 -3.35 -4.18 42.46
C PRO A 434 -2.10 -4.59 43.26
N GLY A 435 -1.00 -4.95 42.60
CA GLY A 435 0.27 -5.28 43.24
C GLY A 435 0.87 -4.12 44.04
N SER A 436 0.76 -2.89 43.53
CA SER A 436 1.22 -1.68 44.22
C SER A 436 0.44 -1.41 45.51
N ASN A 437 -0.88 -1.63 45.49
CA ASN A 437 -1.74 -1.47 46.66
C ASN A 437 -1.48 -2.53 47.75
N GLN A 438 -0.78 -3.62 47.41
CA GLN A 438 -0.42 -4.71 48.33
C GLN A 438 1.04 -4.64 48.78
N MET A 439 1.78 -3.60 48.39
CA MET A 439 3.15 -3.40 48.84
C MET A 439 3.21 -3.22 50.36
N HIS A 440 4.21 -3.81 51.00
CA HIS A 440 4.40 -3.66 52.45
C HIS A 440 5.31 -2.47 52.81
N GLY A 441 5.28 -2.02 54.07
CA GLY A 441 6.02 -0.83 54.53
C GLY A 441 7.52 -0.82 54.18
N GLY A 442 8.19 -1.98 54.21
CA GLY A 442 9.58 -2.12 53.78
C GLY A 442 9.84 -1.79 52.30
N GLN A 443 8.90 -2.11 51.40
CA GLN A 443 9.02 -1.78 49.96
C GLN A 443 8.78 -0.29 49.73
N VAL A 444 7.74 0.26 50.37
CA VAL A 444 7.45 1.70 50.33
C VAL A 444 8.62 2.51 50.89
N GLN A 445 9.27 2.03 51.95
CA GLN A 445 10.48 2.64 52.50
C GLN A 445 11.63 2.67 51.50
N ARG A 446 11.87 1.58 50.75
CA ARG A 446 12.90 1.55 49.69
C ARG A 446 12.58 2.53 48.56
N LEU A 447 11.31 2.60 48.15
CA LEU A 447 10.85 3.56 47.15
C LEU A 447 11.07 5.01 47.60
N LEU A 448 10.65 5.36 48.82
CA LEU A 448 10.86 6.69 49.40
C LEU A 448 12.35 7.03 49.54
N ALA A 449 13.17 6.07 49.97
CA ALA A 449 14.62 6.28 50.07
C ALA A 449 15.24 6.56 48.68
N ALA A 450 14.78 5.88 47.64
CA ALA A 450 15.24 6.09 46.26
C ALA A 450 14.86 7.49 45.74
N VAL A 451 13.65 7.95 46.00
CA VAL A 451 13.19 9.31 45.60
C VAL A 451 13.94 10.40 46.37
N VAL A 452 14.13 10.21 47.69
CA VAL A 452 14.93 11.12 48.52
C VAL A 452 16.37 11.20 48.02
N GLN A 453 16.94 10.08 47.56
CA GLN A 453 18.29 10.04 46.99
C GLN A 453 18.41 10.84 45.68
N LEU A 454 17.35 10.90 44.87
CA LEU A 454 17.32 11.75 43.67
C LEU A 454 17.14 13.23 43.99
N GLY A 455 16.56 13.56 45.14
CA GLY A 455 16.24 14.93 45.52
C GLY A 455 15.03 15.52 44.76
N ASP A 456 14.23 14.68 44.10
CA ASP A 456 13.03 15.13 43.39
C ASP A 456 11.87 15.37 44.37
N HIS A 457 11.58 16.65 44.61
CA HIS A 457 10.55 17.07 45.56
C HIS A 457 9.12 16.82 45.05
N GLU A 458 8.88 16.90 43.74
CA GLU A 458 7.55 16.71 43.16
C GLU A 458 7.18 15.23 43.21
N LEU A 459 8.10 14.38 42.74
CA LEU A 459 7.94 12.93 42.81
C LEU A 459 7.84 12.44 44.26
N LEU A 460 8.59 13.03 45.19
CA LEU A 460 8.46 12.72 46.62
C LEU A 460 7.04 13.04 47.12
N GLY A 461 6.51 14.20 46.78
CA GLY A 461 5.13 14.57 47.12
C GLY A 461 4.12 13.57 46.56
N LEU A 462 4.30 13.14 45.30
CA LEU A 462 3.44 12.15 44.65
C LEU A 462 3.52 10.78 45.34
N VAL A 463 4.72 10.28 45.63
CA VAL A 463 4.93 8.99 46.31
C VAL A 463 4.31 9.00 47.70
N MET A 464 4.52 10.08 48.48
CA MET A 464 3.95 10.22 49.82
C MET A 464 2.43 10.29 49.80
N ALA A 465 1.84 11.00 48.83
CA ALA A 465 0.39 11.07 48.68
C ALA A 465 -0.20 9.71 48.27
N THR A 466 0.48 8.98 47.40
CA THR A 466 0.04 7.67 46.88
C THR A 466 0.08 6.60 47.97
N PHE A 467 1.12 6.59 48.80
CA PHE A 467 1.34 5.58 49.84
C PHE A 467 1.10 6.13 51.26
N GLN A 468 0.18 7.08 51.42
CA GLN A 468 -0.07 7.75 52.69
C GLN A 468 -0.40 6.79 53.84
N ASP A 469 -1.09 5.69 53.53
CA ASP A 469 -1.53 4.70 54.53
C ASP A 469 -0.35 3.91 55.13
N TRP A 470 0.78 3.86 54.43
CA TRP A 470 2.00 3.17 54.86
C TRP A 470 2.98 4.07 55.62
N LEU A 471 2.77 5.40 55.60
CA LEU A 471 3.67 6.35 56.26
C LEU A 471 3.88 6.08 57.77
N PRO A 472 2.89 5.61 58.57
CA PRO A 472 3.11 5.28 59.97
C PRO A 472 4.08 4.10 60.18
N GLU A 473 4.16 3.17 59.22
CA GLU A 473 5.04 2.00 59.29
C GLU A 473 6.46 2.30 58.80
N VAL A 474 6.61 3.30 57.94
CA VAL A 474 7.91 3.73 57.44
C VAL A 474 8.63 4.50 58.54
N THR A 475 9.86 4.09 58.88
CA THR A 475 10.63 4.75 59.94
C THR A 475 10.99 6.19 59.54
N ALA A 476 10.20 7.15 60.01
CA ALA A 476 10.41 8.59 59.82
C ALA A 476 11.85 9.02 60.10
N ALA A 477 12.47 8.43 61.13
CA ALA A 477 13.85 8.68 61.51
C ALA A 477 14.86 8.33 60.39
N SER A 478 14.68 7.22 59.67
CA SER A 478 15.62 6.83 58.60
C SER A 478 15.50 7.75 57.38
N LEU A 479 14.28 8.15 57.02
CA LEU A 479 14.05 9.05 55.89
C LEU A 479 14.56 10.47 56.20
N LEU A 480 14.29 10.98 57.40
CA LEU A 480 14.80 12.28 57.85
C LEU A 480 16.32 12.29 57.93
N GLN A 481 16.94 11.25 58.50
CA GLN A 481 18.39 11.13 58.54
C GLN A 481 18.98 11.16 57.13
N ARG A 482 18.40 10.41 56.18
CA ARG A 482 18.89 10.37 54.81
C ARG A 482 18.72 11.71 54.08
N ALA A 483 17.61 12.40 54.30
CA ALA A 483 17.37 13.73 53.75
C ALA A 483 18.34 14.78 54.30
N VAL A 484 18.70 14.70 55.60
CA VAL A 484 19.75 15.54 56.21
C VAL A 484 21.13 15.24 55.60
N GLU A 485 21.48 13.97 55.44
CA GLU A 485 22.76 13.54 54.83
C GLU A 485 22.94 14.08 53.40
N LEU A 486 21.85 14.17 52.64
CA LEU A 486 21.86 14.67 51.26
C LEU A 486 21.75 16.20 51.15
N GLY A 487 21.55 16.92 52.26
CA GLY A 487 21.43 18.38 52.26
C GLY A 487 20.16 18.94 51.58
N GLY A 488 19.16 18.10 51.34
CA GLY A 488 17.94 18.46 50.61
C GLY A 488 16.91 19.18 51.49
N PHE A 489 17.04 20.50 51.67
CA PHE A 489 16.11 21.28 52.50
C PHE A 489 14.64 21.17 52.05
N GLY A 490 14.39 21.10 50.73
CA GLY A 490 13.03 20.91 50.19
C GLY A 490 12.44 19.53 50.53
N VAL A 491 13.26 18.47 50.45
CA VAL A 491 12.86 17.11 50.89
C VAL A 491 12.48 17.12 52.37
N LEU A 492 13.31 17.76 53.21
CA LEU A 492 13.03 17.86 54.65
C LEU A 492 11.73 18.59 54.95
N GLN A 493 11.42 19.68 54.25
CA GLN A 493 10.16 20.39 54.42
C GLN A 493 8.95 19.52 54.09
N ILE A 494 9.00 18.77 52.98
CA ILE A 494 7.91 17.88 52.56
C ILE A 494 7.74 16.73 53.54
N LEU A 495 8.84 16.10 53.98
CA LEU A 495 8.81 15.03 54.97
C LEU A 495 8.22 15.53 56.30
N CYS A 496 8.70 16.66 56.82
CA CYS A 496 8.18 17.23 58.06
C CYS A 496 6.69 17.60 57.97
N LYS A 497 6.21 18.05 56.81
CA LYS A 497 4.80 18.40 56.60
C LYS A 497 3.87 17.19 56.68
N HIS A 498 4.31 16.02 56.19
CA HIS A 498 3.49 14.81 56.17
C HIS A 498 3.65 13.93 57.43
N LEU A 499 4.69 14.16 58.23
CA LEU A 499 4.95 13.45 59.49
C LEU A 499 4.32 14.13 60.73
N GLN A 500 3.76 15.34 60.57
CA GLN A 500 2.97 16.05 61.57
C GLN A 500 1.52 15.60 61.51
#